data_AF-A0AAV9R2M3-F1
#
_entry.id   AF-A0AAV9R2M3-F1
#
_cell.length_a   1.000
_cell.length_b   1.000
_cell.length_c   1.000
_cell.angle_alpha   90.00
_cell.angle_beta   90.00
_cell.angle_gamma   90.00
#
_symmetry.space_group_name_H-M   'P 1'
#
loop_
_entity.id
_entity.type
_entity.pdbx_description
1 polymer ?
#
loop_
_entity_poly.entity_id
_entity_poly.type
_entity_poly.pdbx_seq_one_letter_code
_entity_poly.pdbx_strand_id
1 'polypeptide(L)'
;IPEFKSFEELELPKHSKVKRQTSTPNASDLEQQPEINVEEWQNKPTYEILQKFHDCNCLASQAQLASILLRREGPDFVAKDENLMDELERIYRRAGSRKLWLAVRHAAAITKKFASCIAPHITSILVHGKQ
;
A
#
# COMPACT_ATOMS: atom_id res chain seq x y z
N ILE A 1 7.64 -36.74 30.30
CA ILE A 1 7.15 -35.42 29.82
C ILE A 1 8.39 -34.61 29.51
N PRO A 2 8.64 -34.14 28.28
CA PRO A 2 9.84 -33.36 28.00
C PRO A 2 9.68 -31.96 28.62
N GLU A 3 10.65 -31.56 29.44
CA GLU A 3 10.71 -30.23 30.04
C GLU A 3 11.05 -29.17 28.99
N PHE A 4 10.25 -28.11 28.95
CA PHE A 4 10.48 -26.96 28.09
C PHE A 4 11.62 -26.12 28.69
N LYS A 5 12.80 -26.12 28.05
CA LYS A 5 13.87 -25.18 28.38
C LYS A 5 13.58 -23.82 27.74
N SER A 6 13.62 -22.77 28.55
CA SER A 6 13.56 -21.38 28.10
C SER A 6 14.63 -21.11 27.04
N PHE A 7 14.24 -20.43 25.96
CA PHE A 7 15.14 -20.00 24.90
C PHE A 7 16.14 -18.98 25.47
N GLU A 8 17.42 -19.33 25.46
CA GLU A 8 18.51 -18.46 25.88
C GLU A 8 18.93 -17.60 24.68
N GLU A 9 18.92 -16.28 24.84
CA GLU A 9 19.22 -15.34 23.77
C GLU A 9 20.69 -15.48 23.35
N LEU A 10 20.91 -15.97 22.13
CA LEU A 10 22.25 -16.19 21.59
C LEU A 10 22.96 -14.83 21.40
N GLU A 11 24.08 -14.62 22.09
CA GLU A 11 24.87 -13.39 21.94
C GLU A 11 25.33 -13.20 20.49
N LEU A 12 25.24 -11.95 20.04
CA LEU A 12 25.42 -11.57 18.65
C LEU A 12 26.89 -11.73 18.21
N PRO A 13 27.16 -12.38 17.07
CA PRO A 13 28.49 -12.37 16.49
C PRO A 13 28.91 -10.94 16.17
N LYS A 14 29.98 -10.45 16.81
CA LYS A 14 30.55 -9.09 16.66
C LYS A 14 30.95 -8.71 15.21
N HIS A 15 30.88 -9.65 14.27
CA HIS A 15 31.25 -9.46 12.86
C HIS A 15 30.12 -9.71 11.86
N SER A 16 28.87 -9.87 12.31
CA SER A 16 27.74 -9.98 11.39
C SER A 16 27.49 -8.63 10.71
N LYS A 17 27.91 -8.49 9.45
CA LYS A 17 27.54 -7.36 8.58
C LYS A 17 26.09 -7.43 8.09
N VAL A 18 25.23 -8.18 8.78
CA VAL A 18 23.78 -8.13 8.54
C VAL A 18 23.27 -6.88 9.24
N LYS A 19 23.00 -5.82 8.47
CA LYS A 19 22.22 -4.68 8.95
C LYS A 19 20.85 -5.20 9.38
N ARG A 20 20.67 -5.46 10.67
CA ARG A 20 19.35 -5.65 11.25
C ARG A 20 18.59 -4.36 10.99
N GLN A 21 17.54 -4.45 10.17
CA GLN A 21 16.60 -3.35 10.01
C GLN A 21 16.07 -3.03 11.41
N THR A 22 16.43 -1.85 11.91
CA THR A 22 15.90 -1.33 13.17
C THR A 22 14.38 -1.23 13.07
N SER A 23 13.69 -1.63 14.13
CA SER A 23 12.22 -1.60 14.27
C SER A 23 11.61 -0.20 14.30
N THR A 24 12.42 0.84 14.14
CA THR A 24 11.96 2.22 13.96
C THR A 24 11.60 2.42 12.49
N PRO A 25 10.36 2.87 12.16
CA PRO A 25 10.00 3.17 10.78
C PRO A 25 10.99 4.21 10.24
N ASN A 26 11.57 3.95 9.07
CA ASN A 26 12.38 4.95 8.40
C ASN A 26 11.45 6.10 7.95
N ALA A 27 11.99 7.31 7.71
CA ALA A 27 11.18 8.47 7.33
C ALA A 27 10.27 8.19 6.12
N SER A 28 10.76 7.36 5.19
CA SER A 28 10.02 6.88 4.03
C SER A 28 8.82 6.01 4.40
N ASP A 29 8.91 5.16 5.42
CA ASP A 29 7.80 4.31 5.92
C ASP A 29 6.69 5.14 6.55
N LEU A 30 7.05 6.26 7.20
CA LEU A 30 6.07 7.19 7.79
C LEU A 30 5.24 7.89 6.71
N GLU A 31 5.89 8.30 5.61
CA GLU A 31 5.22 8.89 4.44
C GLU A 31 4.27 7.91 3.73
N GLN A 32 4.45 6.59 3.93
CA GLN A 32 3.55 5.59 3.35
C GLN A 32 2.31 5.34 4.21
N GLN A 33 2.29 5.75 5.48
CA GLN A 33 1.16 5.48 6.35
C GLN A 33 -0.07 6.29 5.93
N PRO A 34 -1.26 5.69 5.90
CA PRO A 34 -2.47 6.43 5.66
C PRO A 34 -2.74 7.40 6.81
N GLU A 35 -3.08 8.64 6.47
CA GLU A 35 -3.56 9.67 7.39
C GLU A 35 -4.97 9.39 7.93
N ILE A 36 -5.67 8.39 7.38
CA ILE A 36 -7.09 8.16 7.63
C ILE A 36 -7.32 6.76 8.18
N ASN A 37 -8.28 6.64 9.09
CA ASN A 37 -8.79 5.36 9.56
C ASN A 37 -10.05 4.99 8.75
N VAL A 38 -10.02 3.85 8.07
CA VAL A 38 -11.14 3.40 7.23
C VAL A 38 -12.43 3.26 8.03
N GLU A 39 -12.37 2.86 9.30
CA GLU A 39 -13.55 2.67 10.17
C GLU A 39 -14.26 3.99 10.47
N GLU A 40 -13.50 5.06 10.68
CA GLU A 40 -14.03 6.41 10.95
C GLU A 40 -14.69 7.02 9.70
N TRP A 41 -14.16 6.69 8.52
CA TRP A 41 -14.59 7.27 7.25
C TRP A 41 -15.71 6.47 6.56
N GLN A 42 -15.93 5.22 6.93
CA GLN A 42 -16.95 4.35 6.32
C GLN A 42 -18.38 4.91 6.39
N ASN A 43 -18.71 5.63 7.46
CA ASN A 43 -20.04 6.17 7.70
C ASN A 43 -20.17 7.66 7.31
N LYS A 44 -19.08 8.29 6.87
CA LYS A 44 -19.11 9.69 6.43
C LYS A 44 -19.91 9.85 5.13
N PRO A 45 -20.54 11.00 4.90
CA PRO A 45 -21.27 11.24 3.66
C PRO A 45 -20.31 11.28 2.46
N THR A 46 -20.79 10.88 1.29
CA THR A 46 -19.97 10.71 0.07
C THR A 46 -19.21 11.99 -0.31
N TYR A 47 -19.82 13.17 -0.12
CA TYR A 47 -19.18 14.46 -0.40
C TYR A 47 -17.98 14.75 0.53
N GLU A 48 -18.04 14.40 1.82
CA GLU A 48 -16.90 14.57 2.75
C GLU A 48 -15.74 13.67 2.36
N ILE A 49 -16.05 12.42 1.99
CA ILE A 49 -15.05 11.43 1.56
C ILE A 49 -14.38 11.93 0.27
N LEU A 50 -15.16 12.43 -0.69
CA LEU A 50 -14.64 13.01 -1.94
C LEU A 50 -13.76 14.24 -1.68
N GLN A 51 -14.19 15.14 -0.79
CA GLN A 51 -13.39 16.30 -0.45
C GLN A 51 -12.04 15.87 0.15
N LYS A 52 -12.05 14.99 1.17
CA LYS A 52 -10.81 14.49 1.76
C LYS A 52 -9.95 13.71 0.75
N PHE A 53 -10.56 13.00 -0.19
CA PHE A 53 -9.84 12.29 -1.25
C PHE A 53 -9.02 13.23 -2.13
N HIS A 54 -9.59 14.39 -2.49
CA HIS A 54 -8.89 15.41 -3.29
C HIS A 54 -7.89 16.24 -2.48
N ASP A 55 -8.17 16.48 -1.19
CA ASP A 55 -7.31 17.29 -0.33
C ASP A 55 -6.11 16.51 0.23
N CYS A 56 -6.12 15.17 0.12
CA CYS A 56 -5.07 14.31 0.67
C CYS A 56 -3.92 14.09 -0.33
N ASN A 57 -2.68 14.26 0.15
CA ASN A 57 -1.48 13.99 -0.63
C ASN A 57 -0.96 12.55 -0.46
N CYS A 58 -1.41 11.84 0.57
CA CYS A 58 -1.04 10.45 0.82
C CYS A 58 -1.78 9.51 -0.13
N LEU A 59 -1.04 8.87 -1.05
CA LEU A 59 -1.63 7.93 -2.03
C LEU A 59 -2.30 6.73 -1.36
N ALA A 60 -1.84 6.31 -0.17
CA ALA A 60 -2.47 5.21 0.57
C ALA A 60 -3.84 5.62 1.10
N SER A 61 -3.96 6.82 1.68
CA SER A 61 -5.24 7.40 2.09
C SER A 61 -6.19 7.59 0.92
N GLN A 62 -5.70 8.10 -0.22
CA GLN A 62 -6.51 8.22 -1.42
C GLN A 62 -7.05 6.87 -1.88
N ALA A 63 -6.21 5.82 -1.93
CA ALA A 63 -6.65 4.48 -2.29
C ALA A 63 -7.70 3.91 -1.31
N GLN A 64 -7.57 4.17 -0.02
CA GLN A 64 -8.54 3.75 0.99
C GLN A 64 -9.88 4.48 0.88
N LEU A 65 -9.85 5.81 0.69
CA LEU A 65 -11.06 6.62 0.48
C LEU A 65 -11.77 6.21 -0.82
N ALA A 66 -11.02 5.98 -1.90
CA ALA A 66 -11.56 5.43 -3.15
C ALA A 66 -12.21 4.07 -2.93
N SER A 67 -11.62 3.19 -2.10
CA SER A 67 -12.23 1.90 -1.74
C SER A 67 -13.59 2.06 -1.05
N ILE A 68 -13.74 3.08 -0.18
CA ILE A 68 -15.03 3.35 0.47
C ILE A 68 -16.05 3.83 -0.56
N LEU A 69 -15.67 4.79 -1.42
CA LEU A 69 -16.53 5.35 -2.46
C LEU A 69 -16.98 4.27 -3.46
N LEU A 70 -16.06 3.48 -4.01
CA LEU A 70 -16.37 2.44 -4.99
C LEU A 70 -17.23 1.32 -4.42
N ARG A 71 -17.11 1.01 -3.12
CA ARG A 71 -18.00 0.05 -2.44
C ARG A 71 -19.42 0.59 -2.26
N ARG A 72 -19.57 1.90 -2.07
CA ARG A 72 -20.86 2.54 -1.83
C ARG A 72 -21.60 2.85 -3.13
N GLU A 73 -20.91 3.48 -4.06
CA GLU A 73 -21.49 4.07 -5.28
C GLU A 73 -21.32 3.15 -6.51
N GLY A 74 -20.39 2.21 -6.45
CA GLY A 74 -20.09 1.27 -7.53
C GLY A 74 -18.87 1.64 -8.39
N PRO A 75 -18.48 0.76 -9.33
CA PRO A 75 -17.28 0.93 -10.17
C PRO A 75 -17.42 2.02 -11.24
N ASP A 76 -18.63 2.36 -11.63
CA ASP A 76 -18.93 3.38 -12.65
C ASP A 76 -19.11 4.79 -12.03
N PHE A 77 -18.72 4.95 -10.77
CA PHE A 77 -18.85 6.21 -10.07
C PHE A 77 -17.96 7.29 -10.69
N VAL A 78 -18.60 8.38 -11.12
CA VAL A 78 -17.95 9.56 -11.70
C VAL A 78 -18.01 10.71 -10.69
N ALA A 79 -16.85 11.30 -10.41
CA ALA A 79 -16.73 12.47 -9.55
C ALA A 79 -15.90 13.55 -10.27
N LYS A 80 -16.41 14.79 -10.28
CA LYS A 80 -15.78 15.92 -10.99
C LYS A 80 -15.41 15.59 -12.45
N ASP A 81 -16.34 14.96 -13.16
CA ASP A 81 -16.20 14.56 -14.57
C ASP A 81 -15.12 13.49 -14.85
N GLU A 82 -14.53 12.88 -13.83
CA GLU A 82 -13.58 11.77 -13.97
C GLU A 82 -14.10 10.50 -13.29
N ASN A 83 -13.86 9.34 -13.91
CA ASN A 83 -14.18 8.05 -13.32
C ASN A 83 -13.21 7.74 -12.18
N LEU A 84 -13.73 7.36 -11.02
CA LEU A 84 -12.92 7.06 -9.83
C LEU A 84 -12.00 5.84 -10.02
N MET A 85 -12.38 4.86 -10.85
CA MET A 85 -11.51 3.74 -11.24
C MET A 85 -10.30 4.19 -12.07
N ASP A 86 -10.49 5.16 -12.96
CA ASP A 86 -9.37 5.72 -13.75
C ASP A 86 -8.41 6.50 -12.85
N GLU A 87 -8.94 7.27 -11.90
CA GLU A 87 -8.11 7.95 -10.92
C GLU A 87 -7.35 6.96 -10.03
N LEU A 88 -8.00 5.87 -9.62
CA LEU A 88 -7.37 4.81 -8.87
C LEU A 88 -6.25 4.10 -9.67
N GLU A 89 -6.40 3.95 -10.97
CA GLU A 89 -5.33 3.46 -11.84
C GLU A 89 -4.15 4.44 -11.90
N ARG A 90 -4.42 5.76 -11.94
CA ARG A 90 -3.37 6.78 -11.82
C ARG A 90 -2.68 6.71 -10.46
N ILE A 91 -3.41 6.48 -9.36
CA ILE A 91 -2.84 6.26 -8.02
C ILE A 91 -1.92 5.03 -8.02
N TYR A 92 -2.36 3.90 -8.57
CA TYR A 92 -1.58 2.66 -8.67
C TYR A 92 -0.23 2.89 -9.39
N ARG A 93 -0.25 3.54 -10.56
CA ARG A 93 0.97 3.82 -11.34
C ARG A 93 1.90 4.78 -10.59
N ARG A 94 1.37 5.86 -10.01
CA ARG A 94 2.15 6.81 -9.20
C ARG A 94 2.79 6.13 -7.99
N ALA A 95 2.03 5.33 -7.25
CA ALA A 95 2.53 4.58 -6.10
C ALA A 95 3.64 3.60 -6.49
N GLY A 96 3.49 2.91 -7.62
CA GLY A 96 4.52 2.02 -8.18
C GLY A 96 5.82 2.76 -8.49
N SER A 97 5.74 3.91 -9.18
CA SER A 97 6.92 4.72 -9.53
C SER A 97 7.69 5.23 -8.30
N ARG A 98 6.97 5.50 -7.19
CA ARG A 98 7.53 5.98 -5.92
C ARG A 98 7.85 4.87 -4.92
N LYS A 99 7.66 3.60 -5.30
CA LYS A 99 7.85 2.42 -4.41
C LYS A 99 7.03 2.48 -3.11
N LEU A 100 5.83 3.09 -3.18
CA LEU A 100 4.88 3.20 -2.06
C LEU A 100 4.04 1.92 -1.98
N TRP A 101 4.66 0.84 -1.50
CA TRP A 101 4.10 -0.52 -1.60
C TRP A 101 2.76 -0.69 -0.88
N LEU A 102 2.50 0.07 0.19
CA LEU A 102 1.20 0.03 0.86
C LEU A 102 0.08 0.57 -0.05
N ALA A 103 0.30 1.72 -0.69
CA ALA A 103 -0.65 2.30 -1.64
C ALA A 103 -0.83 1.40 -2.88
N VAL A 104 0.25 0.78 -3.39
CA VAL A 104 0.19 -0.20 -4.48
C VAL A 104 -0.72 -1.37 -4.11
N ARG A 105 -0.56 -1.95 -2.91
CA ARG A 105 -1.40 -3.06 -2.44
C ARG A 105 -2.87 -2.68 -2.35
N HIS A 106 -3.17 -1.51 -1.78
CA HIS A 106 -4.56 -1.02 -1.69
C HIS A 106 -5.17 -0.84 -3.08
N ALA A 107 -4.50 -0.13 -3.99
CA ALA A 107 -5.04 0.11 -5.33
C ALA A 107 -5.15 -1.18 -6.17
N ALA A 108 -4.19 -2.11 -6.05
CA ALA A 108 -4.24 -3.40 -6.75
C ALA A 108 -5.41 -4.28 -6.31
N ALA A 109 -5.72 -4.30 -5.00
CA ALA A 109 -6.84 -5.05 -4.45
C ALA A 109 -8.19 -4.59 -5.01
N ILE A 110 -8.34 -3.28 -5.16
CA ILE A 110 -9.58 -2.68 -5.65
C ILE A 110 -9.70 -2.84 -7.18
N THR A 111 -8.62 -2.59 -7.92
CA THR A 111 -8.59 -2.74 -9.39
C THR A 111 -8.61 -4.20 -9.85
N LYS A 112 -8.61 -5.16 -8.93
CA LYS A 112 -8.54 -6.62 -9.20
C LYS A 112 -7.37 -6.99 -10.12
N LYS A 113 -6.31 -6.17 -10.16
CA LYS A 113 -5.10 -6.39 -11.00
C LYS A 113 -4.19 -7.52 -10.51
N PHE A 114 -4.61 -8.28 -9.50
CA PHE A 114 -3.91 -9.47 -9.01
C PHE A 114 -3.65 -10.53 -10.10
N ALA A 115 -4.39 -10.52 -11.21
CA ALA A 115 -4.24 -11.52 -12.27
C ALA A 115 -3.18 -11.18 -13.35
N SER A 116 -2.64 -9.95 -13.44
CA SER A 116 -1.73 -9.59 -14.55
C SER A 116 -0.33 -9.13 -14.15
N CYS A 117 -0.06 -8.79 -12.88
CA CYS A 117 1.27 -8.37 -12.43
C CYS A 117 2.14 -9.47 -11.77
N ILE A 118 1.64 -10.71 -11.66
CA ILE A 118 2.45 -11.92 -11.40
C ILE A 118 2.71 -12.70 -12.71
N ALA A 119 2.58 -12.02 -13.85
CA ALA A 119 3.08 -12.51 -15.13
C ALA A 119 4.54 -12.04 -15.30
N PRO A 120 5.41 -12.82 -15.97
CA PRO A 120 6.86 -12.99 -15.75
C PRO A 120 7.78 -11.78 -16.05
N HIS A 121 7.50 -10.59 -15.50
CA HIS A 121 8.35 -9.41 -15.66
C HIS A 121 9.28 -9.15 -14.46
N ILE A 122 8.98 -9.70 -13.29
CA ILE A 122 9.87 -9.65 -12.11
C ILE A 122 11.13 -10.49 -12.35
N THR A 123 11.03 -11.60 -13.10
CA THR A 123 12.20 -12.38 -13.52
C THR A 123 13.09 -11.60 -14.48
N SER A 124 12.53 -10.81 -15.42
CA SER A 124 13.34 -10.03 -16.37
C SER A 124 14.28 -9.05 -15.67
N ILE A 125 13.82 -8.34 -14.64
CA ILE A 125 14.67 -7.41 -13.88
C ILE A 125 15.77 -8.16 -13.09
N LEU A 126 15.51 -9.41 -12.71
CA LEU A 126 16.46 -10.26 -11.97
C LEU A 126 17.55 -10.88 -12.86
N VAL A 127 17.25 -11.24 -14.11
CA VAL A 127 18.25 -11.81 -15.04
C VAL A 127 19.10 -10.77 -15.77
N HIS A 128 18.62 -9.55 -16.00
CA HIS A 128 19.41 -8.53 -16.71
C HIS A 128 20.36 -7.72 -15.82
N GLY A 129 20.35 -7.91 -14.50
CA GLY A 129 21.33 -7.32 -13.57
C GLY A 129 22.67 -8.08 -13.48
N LYS A 130 22.85 -9.14 -14.28
CA LYS A 130 24.09 -9.92 -14.36
C LYS A 130 24.62 -9.92 -15.80
N GLN A 131 25.18 -8.79 -16.24
CA GLN A 131 26.22 -8.77 -17.28
C GLN A 131 27.30 -7.78 -16.88
#